data_AF-A0A652L5Q1-F1
#
_entry.id   AF-A0A652L5Q1-F1
#
_cell.length_a   1.000
_cell.length_b   1.000
_cell.length_c   1.000
_cell.angle_alpha   90.00
_cell.angle_beta   90.00
_cell.angle_gamma   90.00
#
_symmetry.space_group_name_H-M   'P 1'
#
loop_
_entity.id
_entity.type
_entity.pdbx_description
1 polymer ?
#
loop_
_entity_poly.entity_id
_entity_poly.type
_entity_poly.pdbx_seq_one_letter_code
_entity_poly.pdbx_strand_id
1 'polypeptide(L)'
;MRFTARGTAVPAFALVSLLAAGCTDGATPSGTPSKSATGKPTATQSPRGEDEEGQGKRAKAALDTVSPDDPEFVESGLERVREGVHNLSPLKKGKSYKVSVACVGSGNVKVVIADKAPQSVPCDGVPAGRRVENAPSELPIDITATAGATGMVAWRVTSLPS
;
A
#
# COMPACT_ATOMS: atom_id res chain seq x y z
N MET A 1 -27.45 -34.91 32.42
CA MET A 1 -28.71 -35.00 31.66
C MET A 1 -28.43 -34.58 30.22
N ARG A 2 -28.79 -35.45 29.26
CA ARG A 2 -28.72 -35.20 27.82
C ARG A 2 -30.02 -34.49 27.40
N PHE A 3 -29.94 -33.53 26.48
CA PHE A 3 -31.02 -33.26 25.54
C PHE A 3 -30.45 -32.98 24.16
N THR A 4 -30.95 -33.75 23.20
CA THR A 4 -30.66 -33.80 21.78
C THR A 4 -31.78 -33.14 20.98
N ALA A 5 -31.47 -32.42 19.89
CA ALA A 5 -32.27 -32.31 18.65
C ALA A 5 -31.40 -31.59 17.58
N ARG A 6 -30.98 -32.21 16.46
CA ARG A 6 -31.68 -32.35 15.14
C ARG A 6 -32.28 -31.01 14.65
N GLY A 7 -31.97 -30.43 13.49
CA GLY A 7 -31.27 -30.83 12.27
C GLY A 7 -32.14 -30.50 11.05
N THR A 8 -31.63 -29.75 10.05
CA THR A 8 -32.09 -29.54 8.63
C THR A 8 -31.44 -28.23 8.11
N ALA A 9 -31.19 -27.92 6.84
CA ALA A 9 -30.87 -28.59 5.58
C ALA A 9 -30.38 -27.44 4.63
N VAL A 10 -29.53 -27.76 3.66
CA VAL A 10 -28.79 -26.83 2.75
C VAL A 10 -29.69 -26.32 1.60
N PRO A 11 -29.36 -25.18 0.95
CA PRO A 11 -29.00 -25.29 -0.47
C PRO A 11 -27.78 -24.45 -0.90
N ALA A 12 -27.04 -25.02 -1.84
CA ALA A 12 -25.91 -24.45 -2.54
C ALA A 12 -26.35 -23.39 -3.57
N PHE A 13 -25.65 -22.26 -3.62
CA PHE A 13 -25.77 -21.31 -4.72
C PHE A 13 -24.53 -21.44 -5.63
N ALA A 14 -24.76 -22.03 -6.81
CA ALA A 14 -23.82 -22.03 -7.92
C ALA A 14 -23.92 -20.70 -8.66
N LEU A 15 -22.80 -19.99 -8.82
CA LEU A 15 -22.70 -18.78 -9.64
C LEU A 15 -22.15 -19.14 -11.03
N VAL A 16 -22.95 -18.81 -12.04
CA VAL A 16 -22.77 -19.11 -13.46
C VAL A 16 -21.78 -18.13 -14.09
N SER A 17 -20.78 -18.65 -14.79
CA SER A 17 -19.87 -17.88 -15.66
C SER A 17 -20.55 -17.58 -17.00
N LEU A 18 -20.75 -16.29 -17.32
CA LEU A 18 -21.17 -15.84 -18.65
C LEU A 18 -19.94 -15.60 -19.53
N LEU A 19 -19.67 -16.55 -20.44
CA LEU A 19 -18.80 -16.35 -21.60
C LEU A 19 -19.61 -15.64 -22.69
N ALA A 20 -19.33 -14.37 -22.94
CA ALA A 20 -19.82 -13.67 -24.12
C ALA A 20 -18.86 -13.92 -25.28
N ALA A 21 -19.16 -14.94 -26.09
CA ALA A 21 -18.69 -15.05 -27.47
C ALA A 21 -19.89 -14.78 -28.38
N GLY A 22 -19.82 -13.70 -29.15
CA GLY A 22 -20.87 -13.31 -30.09
C GLY A 22 -20.25 -12.54 -31.25
N CYS A 23 -20.00 -13.26 -32.33
CA CYS A 23 -19.58 -12.75 -33.63
C CYS A 23 -20.67 -11.86 -34.26
N THR A 24 -20.27 -10.85 -35.03
CA THR A 24 -21.12 -10.30 -36.07
C THR A 24 -20.39 -10.32 -37.40
N ASP A 25 -21.21 -10.50 -38.43
CA ASP A 25 -21.01 -11.12 -39.72
C ASP A 25 -20.60 -10.09 -40.79
N GLY A 26 -19.89 -10.55 -41.81
CA GLY A 26 -20.06 -10.09 -43.20
C GLY A 26 -19.55 -8.71 -43.61
N ALA A 27 -18.45 -8.68 -44.39
CA ALA A 27 -18.47 -8.27 -45.80
C ALA A 27 -17.03 -8.12 -46.35
N THR A 28 -16.67 -8.96 -47.31
CA THR A 28 -15.53 -8.71 -48.21
C THR A 28 -15.99 -7.78 -49.34
N PRO A 29 -15.22 -6.74 -49.66
CA PRO A 29 -15.04 -6.39 -51.06
C PRO A 29 -13.55 -6.33 -51.42
N SER A 30 -13.18 -7.08 -52.45
CA SER A 30 -11.95 -6.88 -53.21
C SER A 30 -12.06 -5.58 -54.02
N GLY A 31 -11.09 -4.69 -53.88
CA GLY A 31 -10.97 -3.50 -54.73
C GLY A 31 -9.77 -2.61 -54.38
N THR A 32 -8.65 -2.82 -55.09
CA THR A 32 -7.60 -1.87 -55.54
C THR A 32 -6.89 -0.94 -54.51
N PRO A 33 -5.54 -0.84 -54.52
CA PRO A 33 -4.81 -0.03 -53.54
C PRO A 33 -4.87 1.46 -53.89
N SER A 34 -5.26 2.30 -52.93
CA SER A 34 -5.04 3.74 -52.98
C SER A 34 -4.49 4.25 -51.67
N LYS A 35 -3.29 4.83 -51.75
CA LYS A 35 -2.66 5.64 -50.71
C LYS A 35 -3.62 6.74 -50.27
N SER A 36 -3.91 6.81 -48.98
CA SER A 36 -4.15 8.07 -48.28
C SER A 36 -3.84 7.88 -46.81
N ALA A 37 -2.83 8.64 -46.36
CA ALA A 37 -2.41 8.73 -44.99
C ALA A 37 -3.52 9.36 -44.15
N THR A 38 -4.02 8.62 -43.17
CA THR A 38 -4.80 9.18 -42.07
C THR A 38 -4.15 8.67 -40.80
N GLY A 39 -3.40 9.56 -40.16
CA GLY A 39 -2.73 9.29 -38.89
C GLY A 39 -3.75 8.74 -37.88
N LYS A 40 -3.47 7.55 -37.38
CA LYS A 40 -4.05 7.08 -36.12
C LYS A 40 -3.83 8.20 -35.09
N PRO A 41 -4.85 8.65 -34.34
CA PRO A 41 -4.56 9.46 -33.17
C PRO A 41 -3.71 8.58 -32.27
N THR A 42 -2.41 8.85 -32.23
CA THR A 42 -1.60 8.49 -31.08
C THR A 42 -2.29 9.18 -29.93
N ALA A 43 -3.07 8.41 -29.17
CA ALA A 43 -3.54 8.85 -27.87
C ALA A 43 -2.28 9.26 -27.13
N THR A 44 -2.05 10.57 -27.03
CA THR A 44 -1.12 11.15 -26.09
C THR A 44 -1.54 10.56 -24.76
N GLN A 45 -0.78 9.57 -24.27
CA GLN A 45 -0.94 9.13 -22.90
C GLN A 45 -0.64 10.37 -22.07
N SER A 46 -1.71 11.03 -21.63
CA SER A 46 -1.69 11.88 -20.44
C SER A 46 -0.90 11.10 -19.39
N PRO A 47 0.05 11.70 -18.65
CA PRO A 47 0.85 10.95 -17.71
C PRO A 47 -0.11 10.28 -16.74
N ARG A 48 -0.33 8.97 -16.92
CA ARG A 48 -1.08 8.18 -15.96
C ARG A 48 -0.26 8.30 -14.70
N GLY A 49 -0.84 8.93 -13.68
CA GLY A 49 -0.27 8.88 -12.34
C GLY A 49 0.12 7.43 -12.05
N GLU A 50 1.26 7.26 -11.40
CA GLU A 50 1.77 5.96 -10.99
C GLU A 50 0.67 5.18 -10.24
N ASP A 51 0.53 3.88 -10.53
CA ASP A 51 -0.43 3.01 -9.85
C ASP A 51 0.00 2.67 -8.42
N GLU A 52 -0.90 2.04 -7.64
CA GLU A 52 -0.63 1.68 -6.25
C GLU A 52 0.61 0.78 -6.09
N GLU A 53 0.85 -0.11 -7.04
CA GLU A 53 2.02 -1.01 -7.00
C GLU A 53 3.32 -0.23 -7.13
N GLY A 54 3.40 0.68 -8.10
CA GLY A 54 4.56 1.57 -8.26
C GLY A 54 4.78 2.43 -7.02
N GLN A 55 3.73 3.09 -6.54
CA GLN A 55 3.79 3.93 -5.34
C GLN A 55 4.28 3.14 -4.13
N GLY A 56 3.79 1.91 -3.95
CA GLY A 56 4.19 1.04 -2.85
C GLY A 56 5.66 0.59 -2.95
N LYS A 57 6.15 0.30 -4.15
CA LYS A 57 7.56 -0.01 -4.39
C LYS A 57 8.45 1.17 -4.01
N ARG A 58 8.10 2.38 -4.45
CA ARG A 58 8.84 3.60 -4.09
C ARG A 58 8.80 3.91 -2.60
N ALA A 59 7.65 3.74 -1.95
CA ALA A 59 7.53 3.96 -0.51
C ALA A 59 8.45 3.00 0.27
N LYS A 60 8.50 1.71 -0.10
CA LYS A 60 9.43 0.74 0.50
C LYS A 60 10.89 1.09 0.23
N ALA A 61 11.23 1.38 -1.02
CA ALA A 61 12.60 1.71 -1.43
C ALA A 61 13.13 2.96 -0.71
N ALA A 62 12.27 3.94 -0.41
CA ALA A 62 12.64 5.12 0.37
C ALA A 62 13.10 4.80 1.81
N LEU A 63 12.72 3.63 2.35
CA LEU A 63 13.13 3.16 3.68
C LEU A 63 14.32 2.18 3.64
N ASP A 64 14.69 1.69 2.46
CA ASP A 64 15.86 0.86 2.23
C ASP A 64 17.10 1.74 2.16
N THR A 65 17.67 2.04 3.33
CA THR A 65 19.02 2.58 3.42
C THR A 65 20.01 1.43 3.32
N VAL A 66 21.11 1.64 2.59
CA VAL A 66 22.27 0.74 2.56
C VAL A 66 23.41 1.49 3.25
N SER A 67 23.65 1.20 4.52
CA SER A 67 24.82 1.67 5.27
C SER A 67 25.54 0.50 5.94
N PRO A 68 26.88 0.50 5.99
CA PRO A 68 27.66 -0.57 6.63
C PRO A 68 27.40 -0.69 8.15
N ASP A 69 26.92 0.40 8.77
CA ASP A 69 26.48 0.45 10.17
C ASP A 69 24.94 0.37 10.29
N ASP A 70 24.28 -0.30 9.34
CA ASP A 70 22.82 -0.29 9.28
C ASP A 70 22.21 -0.85 10.58
N PRO A 71 21.27 -0.10 11.19
CA PRO A 71 20.57 -0.56 12.37
C PRO A 71 19.82 -1.85 12.05
N GLU A 72 19.85 -2.83 12.97
CA GLU A 72 19.27 -4.16 12.75
C GLU A 72 17.78 -4.02 12.41
N PHE A 73 17.36 -4.64 11.30
CA PHE A 73 15.97 -4.69 10.90
C PHE A 73 15.14 -5.44 11.95
N VAL A 74 14.01 -4.86 12.34
CA VAL A 74 13.06 -5.49 13.27
C VAL A 74 11.79 -5.88 12.53
N GLU A 75 11.13 -4.91 11.91
CA GLU A 75 9.82 -5.09 11.28
C GLU A 75 9.57 -3.99 10.24
N SER A 76 8.69 -4.26 9.28
CA SER A 76 8.17 -3.25 8.35
C SER A 76 6.79 -3.62 7.83
N GLY A 77 6.05 -2.61 7.37
CA GLY A 77 4.77 -2.80 6.70
C GLY A 77 4.58 -1.82 5.54
N LEU A 78 3.56 -2.10 4.73
CA LEU A 78 3.12 -1.25 3.62
C LEU A 78 1.59 -1.31 3.57
N GLU A 79 0.96 -0.15 3.48
CA GLU A 79 -0.50 -0.05 3.48
C GLU A 79 -0.97 1.08 2.56
N ARG A 80 -2.21 0.99 2.11
CA ARG A 80 -2.88 2.11 1.45
C ARG A 80 -3.13 3.24 2.44
N VAL A 81 -2.83 4.47 2.04
CA VAL A 81 -2.98 5.67 2.87
C VAL A 81 -4.39 5.79 3.47
N ARG A 82 -5.42 5.41 2.70
CA ARG A 82 -6.82 5.48 3.14
C ARG A 82 -7.20 4.46 4.21
N GLU A 83 -6.54 3.31 4.22
CA GLU A 83 -6.77 2.27 5.24
C GLU A 83 -6.04 2.63 6.52
N GLY A 84 -4.86 3.26 6.39
CA GLY A 84 -4.03 3.65 7.52
C GLY A 84 -3.33 2.47 8.18
N VAL A 85 -2.37 2.75 9.06
CA VAL A 85 -1.61 1.74 9.80
C VAL A 85 -2.01 1.82 11.26
N HIS A 86 -2.38 0.69 11.84
CA HIS A 86 -2.67 0.54 13.26
C HIS A 86 -1.92 -0.69 13.77
N ASN A 87 -0.62 -0.53 14.05
CA ASN A 87 0.26 -1.63 14.44
C ASN A 87 0.67 -1.54 15.91
N LEU A 88 0.86 -2.70 16.53
CA LEU A 88 1.44 -2.83 17.86
C LEU A 88 2.68 -3.73 17.78
N SER A 89 3.85 -3.11 17.65
CA SER A 89 5.10 -3.85 17.37
C SER A 89 5.70 -4.42 18.66
N PRO A 90 5.96 -5.73 18.75
CA PRO A 90 6.60 -6.34 19.92
C PRO A 90 8.10 -6.06 19.93
N LEU A 91 8.58 -5.33 20.95
CA LEU A 91 9.97 -4.88 21.07
C LEU A 91 10.65 -5.35 22.36
N LYS A 92 11.99 -5.31 22.38
CA LYS A 92 12.75 -5.51 23.61
C LYS A 92 12.65 -4.25 24.47
N LYS A 93 12.01 -4.39 25.64
CA LYS A 93 11.83 -3.28 26.58
C LYS A 93 13.17 -2.62 26.95
N GLY A 94 13.18 -1.29 27.05
CA GLY A 94 14.33 -0.50 27.47
C GLY A 94 15.38 -0.28 26.39
N LYS A 95 15.21 -0.83 25.18
CA LYS A 95 16.11 -0.58 24.04
C LYS A 95 15.69 0.65 23.24
N SER A 96 16.62 1.13 22.42
CA SER A 96 16.42 2.26 21.53
C SER A 96 16.11 1.78 20.12
N TYR A 97 15.14 2.44 19.47
CA TYR A 97 14.66 2.10 18.14
C TYR A 97 14.48 3.36 17.29
N LYS A 98 14.46 3.19 15.97
CA LYS A 98 14.01 4.20 15.02
C LYS A 98 12.83 3.65 14.23
N VAL A 99 11.73 4.40 14.23
CA VAL A 99 10.60 4.19 13.33
C VAL A 99 10.74 5.15 12.17
N SER A 100 10.80 4.64 10.95
CA SER A 100 10.86 5.43 9.72
C SER A 100 9.60 5.21 8.89
N VAL A 101 9.07 6.28 8.30
CA VAL A 101 7.84 6.28 7.51
C VAL A 101 8.08 7.01 6.21
N ALA A 102 7.63 6.45 5.09
CA ALA A 102 7.65 7.11 3.79
C ALA A 102 6.26 6.98 3.16
N CYS A 103 5.68 8.10 2.73
CA CYS A 103 4.41 8.11 2.01
C CYS A 103 4.64 8.55 0.57
N VAL A 104 3.97 7.90 -0.38
CA VAL A 104 4.03 8.23 -1.81
C VAL A 104 2.61 8.36 -2.34
N GLY A 105 2.28 9.50 -2.94
CA GLY A 105 0.97 9.79 -3.49
C GLY A 105 0.64 11.27 -3.40
N SER A 106 -0.44 11.61 -2.70
CA SER A 106 -0.86 13.01 -2.52
C SER A 106 -1.37 13.29 -1.11
N GLY A 107 -1.26 14.55 -0.68
CA GLY A 107 -1.63 14.98 0.65
C GLY A 107 -0.60 14.60 1.71
N ASN A 108 -1.08 14.41 2.94
CA ASN A 108 -0.25 14.12 4.11
C ASN A 108 -0.86 12.98 4.93
N VAL A 109 -0.02 12.28 5.69
CA VAL A 109 -0.43 11.40 6.77
C VAL A 109 -0.06 11.99 8.12
N LYS A 110 -0.82 11.66 9.15
CA LYS A 110 -0.52 11.94 10.55
C LYS A 110 0.05 10.67 11.18
N VAL A 111 1.26 10.75 11.71
CA VAL A 111 1.98 9.66 12.35
C VAL A 111 2.02 9.89 13.86
N VAL A 112 1.61 8.89 14.63
CA VAL A 112 1.70 8.85 16.09
C VAL A 112 2.46 7.59 16.49
N ILE A 113 3.48 7.74 17.33
CA ILE A 113 4.36 6.65 17.78
C ILE A 113 4.41 6.70 19.30
N ALA A 114 3.82 5.70 19.96
CA ALA A 114 3.56 5.71 21.39
C ALA A 114 3.00 7.08 21.86
N ASP A 115 3.53 7.61 22.96
CA ASP A 115 3.08 8.87 23.57
C ASP A 115 3.77 10.12 22.98
N LYS A 116 4.43 10.00 21.82
CA LYS A 116 5.08 11.15 21.18
C LYS A 116 4.05 12.04 20.50
N ALA A 117 4.37 13.34 20.43
CA ALA A 117 3.56 14.32 19.71
C ALA A 117 3.34 13.89 18.24
N PRO A 118 2.12 14.01 17.68
CA PRO A 118 1.85 13.66 16.29
C PRO A 118 2.78 14.38 15.30
N GLN A 119 3.09 13.71 14.18
CA GLN A 119 3.87 14.27 13.09
C GLN A 119 3.07 14.26 11.80
N SER A 120 3.09 15.35 11.04
CA SER A 120 2.61 15.32 9.65
C SER A 120 3.75 14.88 8.74
N VAL A 121 3.49 13.91 7.85
CA VAL A 121 4.44 13.42 6.85
C VAL A 121 3.81 13.59 5.46
N PRO A 122 4.45 14.32 4.54
CA PRO A 122 3.96 14.48 3.18
C PRO A 122 4.08 13.19 2.38
N CYS A 123 3.19 13.01 1.41
CA CYS A 123 3.21 11.87 0.49
C CYS A 123 4.07 12.11 -0.76
N ASP A 124 5.27 12.66 -0.56
CA ASP A 124 6.24 13.02 -1.61
C ASP A 124 7.34 11.96 -1.83
N GLY A 125 7.37 10.91 -1.00
CA GLY A 125 8.35 9.84 -1.01
C GLY A 125 9.59 10.11 -0.16
N VAL A 126 9.66 11.23 0.55
CA VAL A 126 10.77 11.52 1.47
C VAL A 126 10.52 10.82 2.81
N PRO A 127 11.46 10.00 3.31
CA PRO A 127 11.29 9.29 4.56
C PRO A 127 11.44 10.24 5.76
N ALA A 128 10.55 10.11 6.74
CA ALA A 128 10.64 10.78 8.02
C ALA A 128 10.87 9.75 9.14
N GLY A 129 11.81 10.03 10.05
CA GLY A 129 12.18 9.12 11.13
C GLY A 129 11.95 9.69 12.51
N ARG A 130 11.57 8.84 13.47
CA ARG A 130 11.53 9.17 14.90
C ARG A 130 12.26 8.13 15.73
N ARG A 131 13.12 8.61 16.63
CA ARG A 131 13.76 7.77 17.65
C ARG A 131 12.82 7.54 18.84
N VAL A 132 12.83 6.31 19.33
CA VAL A 132 12.17 5.88 20.57
C VAL A 132 13.26 5.36 21.49
N GLU A 133 13.48 6.04 22.60
CA GLU A 133 14.40 5.60 23.65
C GLU A 133 13.61 4.90 24.74
N ASN A 134 14.27 3.98 25.47
CA ASN A 134 13.65 3.23 26.56
C ASN A 134 12.30 2.62 26.15
N ALA A 135 12.25 1.96 24.99
CA ALA A 135 10.99 1.54 24.38
C ALA A 135 10.17 0.60 25.29
N PRO A 136 8.83 0.66 25.21
CA PRO A 136 7.96 -0.34 25.83
C PRO A 136 8.17 -1.73 25.19
N SER A 137 7.60 -2.78 25.80
CA SER A 137 7.57 -4.13 25.20
C SER A 137 6.66 -4.21 23.98
N GLU A 138 5.71 -3.30 23.86
CA GLU A 138 4.79 -3.18 22.73
C GLU A 138 4.73 -1.72 22.33
N LEU A 139 5.10 -1.40 21.09
CA LEU A 139 5.15 -0.04 20.57
C LEU A 139 3.96 0.22 19.65
N PRO A 140 3.01 1.09 20.05
CA PRO A 140 1.93 1.52 19.17
C PRO A 140 2.47 2.40 18.05
N ILE A 141 2.08 2.08 16.82
CA ILE A 141 2.36 2.87 15.61
C ILE A 141 1.03 3.10 14.90
N ASP A 142 0.61 4.36 14.85
CA ASP A 142 -0.62 4.79 14.19
C ASP A 142 -0.28 5.76 13.05
N ILE A 143 -0.76 5.47 11.85
CA ILE A 143 -0.59 6.33 10.67
C ILE A 143 -1.96 6.50 10.02
N THR A 144 -2.48 7.71 10.05
CA THR A 144 -3.82 8.03 9.53
C THR A 144 -3.75 9.06 8.42
N ALA A 145 -4.56 8.88 7.37
CA ALA A 145 -4.70 9.86 6.32
C ALA A 145 -5.23 11.19 6.86
N THR A 146 -4.67 12.29 6.38
CA THR A 146 -5.37 13.59 6.43
C THR A 146 -6.41 13.66 5.30
N ALA A 147 -7.38 14.57 5.41
CA ALA A 147 -8.47 14.67 4.45
C ALA A 147 -7.95 14.81 3.01
N GLY A 148 -8.42 13.94 2.12
CA GLY A 148 -8.04 13.93 0.70
C GLY A 148 -6.71 13.23 0.37
N ALA A 149 -5.97 12.71 1.37
CA ALA A 149 -4.72 12.00 1.11
C ALA A 149 -4.94 10.65 0.40
N THR A 150 -4.02 10.31 -0.49
CA THR A 150 -4.05 9.07 -1.29
C THR A 150 -2.66 8.49 -1.49
N GLY A 151 -2.62 7.22 -1.87
CA GLY A 151 -1.42 6.50 -2.27
C GLY A 151 -1.01 5.43 -1.28
N MET A 152 0.29 5.21 -1.13
CA MET A 152 0.86 4.13 -0.32
C MET A 152 1.78 4.67 0.76
N VAL A 153 1.73 4.07 1.94
CA VAL A 153 2.63 4.40 3.05
C VAL A 153 3.38 3.15 3.51
N ALA A 154 4.70 3.24 3.54
CA ALA A 154 5.57 2.23 4.11
C ALA A 154 6.07 2.70 5.48
N TRP A 155 6.33 1.76 6.37
CA TRP A 155 6.97 2.02 7.65
C TRP A 155 7.96 0.90 7.99
N ARG A 156 8.98 1.24 8.78
CA ARG A 156 10.03 0.31 9.23
C ARG A 156 10.47 0.65 10.64
N VAL A 157 10.66 -0.39 11.45
CA VAL A 157 11.31 -0.33 12.76
C VAL A 157 12.70 -0.93 12.66
N THR A 158 13.68 -0.23 13.21
CA THR A 158 15.08 -0.69 13.29
C THR A 158 15.61 -0.50 14.70
N SER A 159 16.45 -1.42 15.16
CA SER A 159 17.10 -1.33 16.48
C SER A 159 18.30 -0.41 16.39
N LEU A 160 18.48 0.47 17.38
CA LEU A 160 19.63 1.37 17.42
C LEU A 160 20.71 0.76 18.33
N PRO A 161 22.00 0.91 17.96
CA PRO A 161 23.09 0.56 18.86
C PRO A 161 22.94 1.33 20.18
N SER A 162 23.27 0.64 21.28
CA SER A 162 23.18 1.14 22.65
C SER A 162 24.36 2.03 23.00
#